data_AF-A0A380P7U6-F1
#
_entry.id   AF-A0A380P7U6-F1
#
_cell.length_a   1.000
_cell.length_b   1.000
_cell.length_c   1.000
_cell.angle_alpha   90.00
_cell.angle_beta   90.00
_cell.angle_gamma   90.00
#
_symmetry.space_group_name_H-M   'P 1'
#
loop_
_entity.id
_entity.type
_entity.pdbx_description
1 polymer ?
#
loop_
_entity_poly.entity_id
_entity_poly.type
_entity_poly.pdbx_seq_one_letter_code
_entity_poly.pdbx_strand_id
1 'polypeptide(L)' 'MHWLAQMDWIIVMKDGQIVEQGTLAELNANNGYFVELQKAMQGAEHE' A
#
# COMPACT_ATOMS: atom_id res chain seq x y z
N MET A 1 -1.85 -4.17 11.09
CA MET A 1 -2.50 -3.15 10.20
C MET A 1 -4.01 -3.39 10.09
N HIS A 2 -4.81 -2.97 11.08
CA HIS A 2 -6.29 -3.14 11.01
C HIS A 2 -7.01 -1.93 10.37
N TRP A 3 -6.40 -0.74 10.40
CA TRP A 3 -7.00 0.50 9.89
C TRP A 3 -7.05 0.58 8.35
N LEU A 4 -6.07 0.00 7.66
CA LEU A 4 -5.96 0.05 6.19
C LEU A 4 -7.11 -0.68 5.49
N ALA A 5 -7.65 -1.73 6.12
CA ALA A 5 -8.80 -2.47 5.62
C ALA A 5 -10.12 -1.70 5.72
N GLN A 6 -10.16 -0.59 6.48
CA GLN A 6 -11.33 0.26 6.63
C GLN A 6 -11.27 1.51 5.74
N MET A 7 -10.20 1.70 4.98
CA MET A 7 -10.06 2.87 4.11
C MET A 7 -10.84 2.67 2.81
N ASP A 8 -11.68 3.63 2.45
CA ASP A 8 -12.42 3.63 1.19
C ASP A 8 -11.52 3.93 -0.03
N TRP A 9 -10.45 4.70 0.17
CA TRP A 9 -9.52 5.10 -0.88
C TRP A 9 -8.11 5.32 -0.36
N ILE A 10 -7.11 4.87 -1.13
CA ILE A 10 -5.70 4.94 -0.79
C ILE A 10 -4.95 5.63 -1.93
N ILE A 11 -4.05 6.55 -1.59
CA ILE A 11 -3.13 7.21 -2.52
C ILE A 11 -1.71 6.79 -2.16
N VAL A 12 -0.99 6.23 -3.13
CA VAL A 12 0.37 5.74 -2.96
C VAL A 12 1.32 6.73 -3.61
N MET A 13 2.27 7.22 -2.82
CA MET A 13 3.27 8.18 -3.28
C MET A 13 4.67 7.59 -3.26
N LYS A 14 5.46 7.97 -4.27
CA LYS A 14 6.89 7.69 -4.36
C LYS A 14 7.60 8.95 -4.84
N ASP A 15 8.66 9.36 -4.14
CA ASP A 15 9.49 10.52 -4.52
C ASP A 15 8.67 11.81 -4.76
N GLY A 16 7.62 12.02 -3.94
CA GLY A 16 6.74 13.19 -4.05
C GLY A 16 5.69 13.12 -5.16
N GLN A 17 5.59 11.99 -5.88
CA GLN A 17 4.63 11.79 -6.96
C GLN A 17 3.62 10.70 -6.61
N ILE A 18 2.37 10.88 -7.05
CA ILE A 18 1.35 9.83 -6.96
C ILE A 18 1.65 8.79 -8.03
N VAL A 19 1.92 7.56 -7.62
CA VAL A 19 2.25 6.46 -8.52
C VAL A 19 1.07 5.51 -8.71
N GLU A 20 0.23 5.34 -7.68
CA GLU A 20 -0.97 4.51 -7.73
C GLU A 20 -2.06 5.06 -6.79
N GLN A 21 -3.33 4.79 -7.11
CA GLN A 21 -4.46 5.14 -6.27
C GLN A 21 -5.61 4.15 -6.49
N GLY A 22 -6.40 3.90 -5.45
CA GLY A 22 -7.55 3.01 -5.53
C GLY A 22 -8.01 2.49 -4.18
N THR A 23 -8.99 1.61 -4.20
CA THR A 23 -9.37 0.81 -3.02
C THR A 23 -8.24 -0.15 -2.65
N LEU A 24 -8.25 -0.65 -1.41
CA LEU A 24 -7.29 -1.64 -0.96
C LEU A 24 -7.29 -2.90 -1.84
N ALA A 25 -8.46 -3.33 -2.31
CA ALA A 25 -8.61 -4.50 -3.16
C ALA A 25 -7.95 -4.29 -4.54
N GLU A 26 -8.14 -3.12 -5.15
CA GLU A 26 -7.53 -2.77 -6.43
C GLU A 26 -6.00 -2.67 -6.34
N LEU A 27 -5.49 -2.02 -5.30
CA LEU A 27 -4.04 -1.88 -5.10
C LEU A 27 -3.35 -3.22 -4.82
N ASN A 28 -4.01 -4.13 -4.08
CA ASN A 28 -3.50 -5.48 -3.88
C ASN A 28 -3.54 -6.33 -5.15
N ALA A 29 -4.56 -6.16 -6.00
CA ALA A 29 -4.71 -6.89 -7.26
C ALA A 29 -3.70 -6.43 -8.33
N ASN A 30 -3.34 -5.15 -8.35
CA ASN A 30 -2.39 -4.58 -9.31
C ASN A 30 -0.95 -5.06 -9.09
N ASN A 31 -0.63 -5.63 -7.92
CA ASN A 31 0.71 -6.10 -7.55
C ASN A 31 1.81 -5.03 -7.80
N GLY A 32 1.45 -3.76 -7.60
CA GLY A 32 2.31 -2.60 -7.84
C GLY A 32 3.16 -2.20 -6.62
N TYR A 33 3.60 -0.96 -6.60
CA TYR A 33 4.44 -0.35 -5.57
C TYR A 33 3.80 -0.42 -4.18
N PHE A 34 2.47 -0.38 -4.09
CA PHE A 34 1.75 -0.59 -2.84
C PHE A 34 2.08 -1.94 -2.17
N VAL A 35 2.19 -3.01 -2.95
CA VAL A 35 2.48 -4.36 -2.44
C VAL A 35 3.94 -4.48 -2.02
N GLU A 36 4.85 -3.85 -2.74
CA GLU A 36 6.27 -3.73 -2.36
C GLU A 36 6.41 -3.02 -1.00
N LEU A 37 5.72 -1.89 -0.83
CA LEU A 37 5.73 -1.13 0.42
C LEU A 37 5.17 -1.96 1.59
N GLN A 38 4.04 -2.65 1.38
CA GLN A 38 3.47 -3.52 2.41
C GLN A 38 4.44 -4.62 2.85
N LYS A 39 5.13 -5.28 1.91
CA LYS A 39 6.13 -6.31 2.21
C LYS A 39 7.31 -5.74 3.00
N ALA A 40 7.79 -4.56 2.63
CA ALA A 40 8.86 -3.88 3.35
C ALA A 40 8.45 -3.53 4.79
N MET A 41 7.22 -3.06 4.99
CA MET A 41 6.69 -2.75 6.33
C MET A 41 6.55 -4.00 7.21
N GLN A 42 6.10 -5.13 6.64
CA GLN A 42 5.97 -6.40 7.39
C GLN A 42 7.33 -7.01 7.75
N GLY A 43 8.35 -6.84 6.91
CA GLY A 43 9.71 -7.30 7.19
C GLY A 43 10.42 -6.50 8.30
N ALA A 44 10.06 -5.22 8.47
CA ALA A 44 10.65 -4.34 9.48
C ALA A 44 10.09 -4.54 10.90
N GLU A 45 8.97 -5.26 11.07
CA GLU A 45 8.36 -5.55 12.38
C GLU A 45 8.97 -6.79 13.08
N HIS A 46 9.94 -7.47 12.44
CA HIS A 46 10.60 -8.70 12.93
C HIS A 46 12.13 -8.56 13.07
N GLU A 47 12.62 -7.46 13.65
CA GLU A 47 14.02 -7.32 14.11
C GLU A 47 14.10 -6.71 15.52
#